data_AF-A0A0C2CY86-F1
#
_entry.id   AF-A0A0C2CY86-F1
#
_cell.length_a   1.000
_cell.length_b   1.000
_cell.length_c   1.000
_cell.angle_alpha   90.00
_cell.angle_beta   90.00
_cell.angle_gamma   90.00
#
_symmetry.space_group_name_H-M   'P 1'
#
loop_
_entity.id
_entity.type
_entity.pdbx_description
1 polymer ?
#
loop_
_entity_poly.entity_id
_entity_poly.type
_entity_poly.pdbx_seq_one_letter_code
_entity_poly.pdbx_strand_id
1 'polypeptide(L)'
;MGRREDSDRGLTILLNNAGILSEYRTNQEPKRKDLTESFNVNVASAAVITQSALNSLMKTMSIDLEQDHILVVMFCPGWVTKDLGGPDARFTLDQSIEELVPSIYKLSKEHHGGYFNRDLTKIPF
;
A
#
# COMPACT_ATOMS: atom_id res chain seq x y z
N MET A 1 -14.81 -24.64 36.14
CA MET A 1 -14.18 -24.95 34.83
C MET A 1 -14.12 -23.63 34.07
N GLY A 2 -12.93 -23.05 33.97
CA GLY A 2 -12.72 -21.60 33.79
C GLY A 2 -13.04 -21.08 32.39
N ARG A 3 -13.62 -19.86 32.35
CA ARG A 3 -13.61 -18.98 31.18
C ARG A 3 -12.16 -18.71 30.79
N ARG A 4 -11.83 -18.89 29.51
CA ARG A 4 -10.64 -18.26 28.94
C ARG A 4 -11.01 -16.82 28.60
N GLU A 5 -10.49 -15.89 29.39
CA GLU A 5 -10.20 -14.54 28.93
C GLU A 5 -9.13 -14.67 27.84
N ASP A 6 -9.45 -14.25 26.61
CA ASP A 6 -8.46 -14.07 25.55
C ASP A 6 -8.56 -12.61 25.09
N SER A 7 -8.19 -11.72 26.00
CA SER A 7 -8.03 -10.29 25.76
C SER A 7 -6.55 -10.00 25.45
N ASP A 8 -5.98 -10.56 24.36
CA ASP A 8 -4.64 -10.14 23.92
C ASP A 8 -4.11 -10.66 22.56
N ARG A 9 -4.96 -11.05 21.61
CA ARG A 9 -4.46 -11.78 20.41
C ARG A 9 -4.77 -11.10 19.09
N GLY A 10 -3.89 -10.15 18.77
CA GLY A 10 -3.32 -9.79 17.46
C GLY A 10 -4.22 -9.80 16.21
N LEU A 11 -4.08 -8.75 15.39
CA LEU A 11 -4.69 -8.69 14.06
C LEU A 11 -4.15 -9.80 13.15
N THR A 12 -4.98 -10.82 12.89
CA THR A 12 -4.68 -11.85 11.89
C THR A 12 -5.23 -11.41 10.53
N ILE A 13 -4.36 -10.93 9.63
CA ILE A 13 -4.76 -10.60 8.25
C ILE A 13 -4.40 -11.79 7.35
N LEU A 14 -5.42 -12.48 6.83
CA LEU A 14 -5.25 -13.46 5.75
C LEU A 14 -5.45 -12.77 4.39
N LEU A 15 -4.35 -12.45 3.71
CA LEU A 15 -4.38 -11.97 2.33
C LEU A 15 -4.13 -13.15 1.39
N ASN A 16 -5.20 -13.80 0.94
CA ASN A 16 -5.11 -14.85 -0.07
C ASN A 16 -5.37 -14.26 -1.47
N ASN A 17 -4.33 -13.79 -2.15
CA ASN A 17 -4.40 -13.64 -3.61
C ASN A 17 -4.04 -14.97 -4.26
N ALA A 18 -5.00 -15.90 -4.32
CA ALA A 18 -4.81 -17.17 -5.02
C ALA A 18 -4.63 -16.86 -6.52
N GLY A 19 -3.40 -17.00 -7.00
CA GLY A 19 -3.11 -16.80 -8.41
C GLY A 19 -3.86 -17.81 -9.26
N ILE A 20 -4.34 -17.37 -10.44
CA ILE A 20 -4.91 -18.27 -11.43
C ILE A 20 -3.85 -18.63 -12.47
N LEU A 21 -3.82 -19.90 -12.84
CA LEU A 21 -3.10 -20.39 -14.01
C LEU A 21 -4.14 -21.00 -14.94
N SER A 22 -4.45 -20.29 -16.02
CA SER A 22 -5.29 -20.83 -17.07
C SER A 22 -4.54 -21.97 -17.76
N GLU A 23 -5.25 -23.08 -18.02
CA GLU A 23 -4.65 -24.28 -18.62
C GLU A 23 -3.96 -23.92 -19.95
N TYR A 24 -2.64 -24.11 -20.02
CA TYR A 24 -1.85 -23.76 -21.19
C TYR A 24 -1.18 -24.98 -21.84
N ARG A 25 -1.47 -25.21 -23.13
CA ARG A 25 -0.80 -26.24 -23.95
C ARG A 25 0.01 -25.58 -25.05
N THR A 26 1.23 -26.05 -25.31
CA THR A 26 2.14 -25.47 -26.32
C THR A 26 1.55 -25.43 -27.73
N ASN A 27 0.62 -26.33 -28.06
CA ASN A 27 0.03 -26.45 -29.40
C ASN A 27 -1.39 -25.85 -29.50
N GLN A 28 -1.87 -25.13 -28.49
CA GLN A 28 -3.20 -24.52 -28.53
C GLN A 28 -3.17 -23.12 -29.16
N GLU A 29 -4.30 -22.68 -29.70
CA GLU A 29 -4.45 -21.30 -30.17
C GLU A 29 -4.34 -20.31 -28.97
N PRO A 30 -3.50 -19.27 -29.06
CA PRO A 30 -3.36 -18.30 -27.97
C PRO A 30 -4.67 -17.54 -27.69
N LYS A 31 -5.25 -17.78 -26.51
CA LYS A 31 -6.43 -17.06 -26.03
C LYS A 31 -6.00 -15.81 -25.27
N ARG A 32 -6.09 -14.64 -25.92
CA ARG A 32 -5.77 -13.35 -25.29
C ARG A 32 -6.52 -13.12 -23.97
N LYS A 33 -7.78 -13.56 -23.90
CA LYS A 33 -8.61 -13.43 -22.69
C LYS A 33 -7.96 -14.10 -21.48
N ASP A 34 -7.47 -15.32 -21.64
CA ASP A 34 -6.89 -16.11 -20.55
C ASP A 34 -5.58 -15.49 -20.03
N LEU A 35 -4.77 -14.92 -20.93
CA LEU A 35 -3.55 -14.18 -20.58
C LEU A 35 -3.87 -12.89 -19.83
N THR A 36 -4.85 -12.11 -20.30
CA THR A 36 -5.29 -10.89 -19.63
C THR A 36 -5.89 -11.18 -18.26
N GLU A 37 -6.69 -12.25 -18.13
CA GLU A 37 -7.27 -12.66 -16.86
C GLU A 37 -6.20 -13.06 -15.85
N SER A 38 -5.21 -13.85 -16.27
CA SER A 38 -4.07 -14.20 -15.42
C SER A 38 -3.28 -12.96 -14.99
N PHE A 39 -3.02 -12.02 -15.91
CA PHE A 39 -2.34 -10.77 -15.56
C PHE A 39 -3.13 -9.93 -14.55
N ASN A 40 -4.43 -9.79 -14.76
CA ASN A 40 -5.29 -9.02 -13.86
C ASN A 40 -5.31 -9.62 -12.45
N VAL A 41 -5.47 -10.93 -12.31
CA VAL A 41 -5.52 -11.58 -10.99
C VAL A 41 -4.14 -11.64 -10.33
N ASN A 42 -3.11 -12.03 -11.07
CA ASN A 42 -1.79 -12.32 -10.49
C ASN A 42 -0.96 -11.05 -10.27
N VAL A 43 -1.20 -9.98 -11.06
CA VAL A 43 -0.39 -8.76 -11.03
C VAL A 43 -1.22 -7.54 -10.60
N ALA A 44 -2.23 -7.16 -11.38
CA ALA A 44 -2.94 -5.91 -11.16
C ALA A 44 -3.71 -5.90 -9.82
N SER A 45 -4.47 -6.95 -9.54
CA SER A 45 -5.22 -7.10 -8.29
C SER A 45 -4.30 -7.11 -7.07
N ALA A 46 -3.14 -7.79 -7.15
CA ALA A 46 -2.17 -7.80 -6.06
C ALA A 46 -1.66 -6.38 -5.73
N ALA A 47 -1.33 -5.60 -6.76
CA ALA A 47 -0.86 -4.22 -6.60
C ALA A 47 -1.95 -3.30 -6.02
N VAL A 48 -3.19 -3.44 -6.47
CA VAL A 48 -4.33 -2.65 -5.98
C VAL A 48 -4.68 -3.01 -4.54
N ILE A 49 -4.76 -4.32 -4.22
CA ILE A 49 -5.04 -4.80 -2.87
C ILE A 49 -3.94 -4.31 -1.92
N THR A 50 -2.67 -4.40 -2.31
CA THR A 50 -1.56 -3.94 -1.47
C THR A 50 -1.66 -2.45 -1.16
N GLN A 51 -1.93 -1.61 -2.18
CA GLN A 51 -2.11 -0.17 -1.99
C GLN A 51 -3.25 0.16 -1.01
N SER A 52 -4.41 -0.49 -1.16
CA SER A 52 -5.55 -0.28 -0.26
C SER A 52 -5.32 -0.86 1.14
N ALA A 53 -4.74 -2.06 1.25
CA ALA A 53 -4.49 -2.72 2.52
C ALA A 53 -3.45 -1.97 3.36
N LEU A 54 -2.43 -1.38 2.73
CA LEU A 54 -1.46 -0.53 3.42
C LEU A 54 -2.13 0.65 4.12
N ASN A 55 -3.12 1.29 3.46
CA ASN A 55 -3.86 2.41 4.05
C ASN A 55 -4.60 1.99 5.33
N SER A 56 -5.32 0.86 5.28
CA SER A 56 -6.03 0.32 6.45
C SER A 56 -5.06 -0.12 7.55
N LEU A 57 -3.97 -0.82 7.19
CA LEU A 57 -2.95 -1.26 8.14
C LEU A 57 -2.31 -0.08 8.86
N MET A 58 -1.96 0.98 8.13
CA MET A 58 -1.41 2.20 8.74
C MET A 58 -2.39 2.84 9.71
N LYS A 59 -3.67 2.93 9.33
CA LYS A 59 -4.69 3.51 10.21
C LYS A 59 -4.84 2.70 11.50
N THR A 60 -4.85 1.37 11.41
CA THR A 60 -4.86 0.49 12.59
C THR A 60 -3.62 0.69 13.44
N MET A 61 -2.41 0.66 12.85
CA MET A 61 -1.16 0.91 13.58
C MET A 61 -1.14 2.27 14.28
N SER A 62 -1.73 3.32 13.68
CA SER A 62 -1.80 4.63 14.33
C SER A 62 -2.58 4.55 15.65
N ILE A 63 -3.71 3.83 15.66
CA ILE A 63 -4.54 3.68 16.86
C ILE A 63 -3.82 2.83 17.91
N ASP A 64 -3.29 1.68 17.49
CA ASP A 64 -2.69 0.69 18.41
C ASP A 64 -1.42 1.23 19.07
N LEU A 65 -0.62 2.04 18.36
CA LEU A 65 0.67 2.54 18.82
C LEU A 65 0.58 3.95 19.44
N GLU A 66 -0.62 4.54 19.56
CA GLU A 66 -0.77 5.89 20.13
C GLU A 66 -0.31 5.94 21.60
N GLN A 67 -0.61 4.90 22.38
CA GLN A 67 -0.24 4.82 23.80
C GLN A 67 1.26 4.72 24.01
N ASP A 68 2.00 4.16 23.04
CA ASP A 68 3.45 4.06 23.05
C ASP A 68 4.14 5.34 22.58
N HIS A 69 3.37 6.40 22.29
CA HIS A 69 3.86 7.67 21.75
C HIS A 69 4.61 7.53 20.42
N ILE A 70 4.23 6.54 19.60
CA ILE A 70 4.80 6.33 18.27
C ILE A 70 3.98 7.10 17.23
N LEU A 71 4.66 7.98 16.49
CA LEU A 71 4.04 8.73 15.40
C LEU A 71 3.97 7.87 14.13
N VAL A 72 2.75 7.59 13.67
CA VAL A 72 2.48 6.85 12.43
C VAL A 72 1.92 7.80 11.38
N VAL A 73 2.57 7.87 10.21
CA VAL A 73 2.19 8.74 9.10
C VAL A 73 2.45 8.03 7.78
N MET A 74 1.56 8.18 6.80
CA MET A 74 1.77 7.67 5.44
C MET A 74 1.99 8.81 4.45
N PHE A 75 2.94 8.60 3.54
CA PHE A 75 3.20 9.51 2.43
C PHE A 75 2.91 8.86 1.08
N CYS A 76 2.29 9.62 0.18
CA CYS A 76 2.32 9.38 -1.24
C CYS A 76 3.50 10.17 -1.84
N PRO A 77 4.57 9.51 -2.30
CA PRO A 77 5.69 10.19 -2.96
C PRO A 77 5.30 10.70 -4.37
N GLY A 78 4.09 10.38 -4.84
CA GLY A 78 3.61 10.67 -6.19
C GLY A 78 4.22 9.78 -7.25
N TRP A 79 3.96 10.15 -8.51
CA TRP A 79 4.42 9.42 -9.68
C TRP A 79 5.81 9.93 -10.10
N VAL A 80 6.84 9.13 -9.78
CA VAL A 80 8.27 9.51 -9.92
C VAL A 80 8.93 8.78 -11.09
N THR A 81 9.80 9.47 -11.84
CA THR A 81 10.54 8.93 -13.00
C THR A 81 11.59 7.89 -12.58
N LYS A 82 11.13 6.66 -12.35
CA LYS A 82 11.91 5.44 -12.08
C LYS A 82 11.29 4.27 -12.85
N ASP A 83 11.88 3.08 -12.75
CA ASP A 83 11.43 1.89 -13.48
C ASP A 83 9.91 1.64 -13.39
N LEU A 84 9.33 1.85 -12.20
CA LEU A 84 7.88 1.72 -11.99
C LEU A 84 7.06 2.92 -12.48
N GLY A 85 7.65 4.11 -12.55
CA GLY A 85 6.95 5.31 -12.99
C GLY A 85 7.04 5.56 -14.50
N GLY A 86 8.09 5.06 -15.16
CA GLY A 86 8.34 5.33 -16.56
C GLY A 86 8.81 6.77 -16.83
N PRO A 87 9.08 7.09 -18.11
CA PRO A 87 9.63 8.39 -18.51
C PRO A 87 8.62 9.54 -18.39
N ASP A 88 7.32 9.25 -18.44
CA ASP A 88 6.24 10.25 -18.41
C ASP A 88 5.77 10.60 -16.99
N ALA A 89 6.46 10.07 -15.97
CA ALA A 89 6.10 10.35 -14.59
C ALA A 89 6.24 11.83 -14.25
N ARG A 90 5.34 12.33 -13.40
CA ARG A 90 5.17 13.76 -13.14
C ARG A 90 6.37 14.41 -12.44
N PHE A 91 7.12 13.66 -11.64
CA PHE A 91 8.21 14.19 -10.82
C PHE A 91 9.50 13.45 -11.08
N THR A 92 10.62 14.15 -11.08
CA THR A 92 11.92 13.49 -10.93
C THR A 92 12.11 12.99 -9.50
N LEU A 93 13.11 12.11 -9.30
CA LEU A 93 13.47 11.66 -7.95
C LEU A 93 13.83 12.85 -7.05
N ASP A 94 14.65 13.77 -7.55
CA ASP A 94 15.13 14.91 -6.78
C ASP A 94 13.97 15.83 -6.37
N GLN A 95 13.06 16.14 -7.31
CA GLN A 95 11.85 16.92 -7.01
C GLN A 95 10.97 16.25 -5.94
N SER A 96 10.83 14.92 -6.00
CA SER A 96 10.05 14.17 -5.01
C SER A 96 10.68 14.29 -3.62
N ILE A 97 12.01 14.15 -3.53
CA ILE A 97 12.76 14.20 -2.26
C ILE A 97 12.81 15.63 -1.70
N GLU A 98 12.97 16.63 -2.55
CA GLU A 98 13.02 18.06 -2.18
C GLU A 98 11.75 18.52 -1.45
N GLU A 99 10.58 17.98 -1.82
CA GLU A 99 9.32 18.23 -1.10
C GLU A 99 9.17 17.33 0.13
N LEU A 100 9.50 16.04 0.01
CA LEU A 100 9.23 15.03 1.03
C LEU A 100 10.10 15.20 2.29
N VAL A 101 11.39 15.47 2.13
CA VAL A 101 12.33 15.54 3.26
C VAL A 101 11.99 16.68 4.22
N PRO A 102 11.75 17.93 3.77
CA PRO A 102 11.30 19.00 4.65
C PRO A 102 9.97 18.70 5.37
N SER A 103 9.07 17.97 4.71
CA SER A 103 7.79 17.55 5.30
C SER A 103 7.98 16.56 6.44
N ILE A 104 8.93 15.63 6.33
CA ILE A 104 9.29 14.71 7.43
C ILE A 104 9.76 15.49 8.66
N TYR A 105 10.55 16.55 8.49
CA TYR A 105 11.02 17.39 9.61
C TYR A 105 9.92 18.24 10.27
N LYS A 106 8.77 18.42 9.61
CA LYS A 106 7.62 19.17 10.14
C LYS A 106 6.59 18.28 10.84
N LEU A 107 6.80 16.96 10.85
CA LEU A 107 5.86 16.02 11.44
C LEU A 107 5.66 16.29 12.94
N SER A 108 4.43 16.14 13.37
CA SER A 108 3.96 16.41 14.73
C SER A 108 2.76 15.50 15.04
N LYS A 109 2.27 15.54 16.28
CA LYS A 109 1.08 14.78 16.68
C LYS A 109 -0.15 15.10 15.82
N GLU A 110 -0.25 16.29 15.23
CA GLU A 110 -1.36 16.68 14.34
C GLU A 110 -1.42 15.84 13.06
N HIS A 111 -0.29 15.25 12.65
CA HIS A 111 -0.18 14.42 11.46
C HIS A 111 -0.47 12.95 11.74
N HIS A 112 -0.63 12.56 13.01
CA HIS A 112 -0.78 11.17 13.42
C HIS A 112 -1.98 10.48 12.77
N GLY A 113 -1.73 9.31 12.17
CA GLY A 113 -2.74 8.51 11.46
C GLY A 113 -3.27 9.16 10.17
N GLY A 114 -2.55 10.15 9.64
CA GLY A 114 -2.89 10.83 8.39
C GLY A 114 -2.14 10.27 7.17
N TYR A 115 -2.75 10.48 6.00
CA TYR A 115 -2.17 10.17 4.70
C TYR A 115 -1.95 11.48 3.95
N PHE A 116 -0.74 11.70 3.44
CA PHE A 116 -0.32 12.99 2.88
C PHE A 116 0.44 12.85 1.57
N ASN A 117 0.36 13.86 0.72
CA ASN A 117 1.33 14.07 -0.34
C ASN A 117 2.69 14.48 0.24
N ARG A 118 3.71 14.52 -0.61
CA ARG A 118 5.08 14.94 -0.26
C ARG A 118 5.15 16.29 0.46
N ASP A 119 4.21 17.19 0.21
CA ASP A 119 4.15 18.57 0.72
C ASP A 119 3.28 18.71 2.00
N LEU A 120 2.88 17.60 2.63
CA LEU A 120 1.92 17.54 3.75
C LEU A 120 0.47 17.91 3.38
N THR A 121 0.14 18.05 2.09
CA THR A 121 -1.26 18.15 1.67
C THR A 121 -1.98 16.84 1.96
N LYS A 122 -3.04 16.89 2.77
CA LYS A 122 -3.79 15.70 3.21
C LYS A 122 -4.51 15.03 2.03
N ILE A 123 -4.43 13.70 1.98
CA ILE A 123 -5.13 12.83 1.05
C ILE A 123 -6.26 12.13 1.81
N PRO A 124 -7.49 12.05 1.28
CA PRO A 124 -8.54 11.23 1.86
C PRO A 124 -8.20 9.75 1.75
N PHE A 125 -8.67 8.96 2.72
CA PHE A 125 -8.64 7.50 2.65
C PHE A 125 -9.74 6.98 1.73
#